data_AF-A0A8B8UJW5-F1
#
_entry.id   AF-A0A8B8UJW5-F1
#
_cell.length_a   1.000
_cell.length_b   1.000
_cell.length_c   1.000
_cell.angle_alpha   90.00
_cell.angle_beta   90.00
_cell.angle_gamma   90.00
#
_symmetry.space_group_name_H-M   'P 1'
#
loop_
_entity.id
_entity.type
_entity.pdbx_description
1 polymer ?
#
loop_
_entity_poly.entity_id
_entity_poly.type
_entity_poly.pdbx_seq_one_letter_code
_entity_poly.pdbx_strand_id
1 'polypeptide(L)'
;MDKKDTKKTLEVMDDKPDPGPLSESSELFSFGVIADIQYADLEDGYNFQGSRRRYYRHSLLHLQCAIEHWNKESSPPCCVLQLGDIIDGYNAQYKASEKSLELVLNTFQTLKVPVHHTWGNHEFYNFSRDYLTNSKLNTRFLEDQIARHPETMPSESYYAYHFVPFPKFRFILLDAYDMSVLGVDQSSPKFQQCLKILREHNPNTELNSPQGLSEPQFVQFNGGFSQEQLNWLNEVLTFSDRNQEKVVIIAKQSSAASAHQHHGEVSERPLRAASARRRVTDVTKTTTLSKEELQVPAFPHSVASLTNEVNRCLE
;
A
#
# COMPACT_ATOMS: atom_id res chain seq x y z
N MET A 1 -30.04 79.11 15.86
CA MET A 1 -30.50 79.32 14.47
C MET A 1 -29.28 79.72 13.66
N ASP A 2 -28.42 78.75 13.36
CA ASP A 2 -28.47 77.93 12.14
C ASP A 2 -28.14 78.73 10.88
N LYS A 3 -26.92 78.55 10.38
CA LYS A 3 -26.70 77.77 9.15
C LYS A 3 -25.22 77.43 8.99
N LYS A 4 -24.97 76.13 8.92
CA LYS A 4 -23.75 75.48 8.44
C LYS A 4 -23.52 75.83 6.98
N ASP A 5 -22.26 76.05 6.59
CA ASP A 5 -21.79 75.66 5.26
C ASP A 5 -20.42 75.00 5.36
N THR A 6 -20.38 73.81 4.77
CA THR A 6 -19.42 72.74 5.01
C THR A 6 -18.35 72.79 3.93
N LYS A 7 -17.08 72.97 4.31
CA LYS A 7 -15.96 72.86 3.37
C LYS A 7 -15.64 71.38 3.16
N LYS A 8 -15.81 70.94 1.91
CA LYS A 8 -15.64 69.56 1.41
C LYS A 8 -14.14 69.22 1.36
N THR A 9 -13.69 68.30 2.21
CA THR A 9 -12.37 67.65 2.10
C THR A 9 -12.53 66.42 1.23
N LEU A 10 -11.76 66.34 0.15
CA LEU A 10 -11.63 65.16 -0.70
C LEU A 10 -10.73 64.15 0.01
N GLU A 11 -11.30 63.04 0.47
CA GLU A 11 -10.52 61.86 0.88
C GLU A 11 -10.26 61.02 -0.38
N VAL A 12 -8.98 60.80 -0.65
CA VAL A 12 -8.48 59.89 -1.69
C VAL A 12 -8.64 58.47 -1.13
N MET A 13 -9.50 57.67 -1.77
CA MET A 13 -9.64 56.26 -1.47
C MET A 13 -8.43 55.52 -2.02
N ASP A 14 -7.66 54.91 -1.12
CA ASP A 14 -6.53 54.03 -1.40
C ASP A 14 -7.12 52.67 -1.84
N ASP A 15 -7.26 52.45 -3.14
CA ASP A 15 -7.70 51.18 -3.73
C ASP A 15 -6.62 50.13 -3.47
N LYS A 16 -6.81 49.36 -2.40
CA LYS A 16 -6.02 48.17 -2.13
C LYS A 16 -6.34 47.12 -3.21
N PRO A 17 -5.35 46.62 -3.99
CA PRO A 17 -5.63 45.60 -4.97
C PRO A 17 -6.12 44.33 -4.27
N ASP A 18 -7.27 43.85 -4.74
CA ASP A 18 -7.87 42.57 -4.39
C ASP A 18 -6.83 41.45 -4.59
N PRO A 19 -6.53 40.61 -3.58
CA PRO A 19 -5.64 39.48 -3.79
C PRO A 19 -6.31 38.55 -4.80
N GLY A 20 -5.74 38.51 -6.00
CA GLY A 20 -6.20 37.63 -7.08
C GLY A 20 -6.34 36.18 -6.62
N PRO A 21 -7.11 35.36 -7.37
CA PRO A 21 -7.44 34.00 -6.98
C PRO A 21 -6.16 33.25 -6.59
N LEU A 22 -6.18 32.69 -5.37
CA LEU A 22 -5.13 31.85 -4.82
C LEU A 22 -4.68 30.86 -5.90
N SER A 23 -3.40 30.96 -6.27
CA SER A 23 -2.79 30.15 -7.31
C SER A 23 -3.14 28.68 -7.11
N GLU A 24 -3.39 28.00 -8.24
CA GLU A 24 -3.59 26.56 -8.36
C GLU A 24 -2.71 25.78 -7.38
N SER A 25 -3.31 24.79 -6.73
CA SER A 25 -2.71 23.98 -5.67
C SER A 25 -1.28 23.55 -6.02
N SER A 26 -0.30 24.15 -5.34
CA SER A 26 1.09 23.70 -5.44
C SER A 26 1.18 22.27 -4.94
N GLU A 27 1.68 21.37 -5.76
CA GLU A 27 2.00 20.00 -5.35
C GLU A 27 2.88 20.03 -4.09
N LEU A 28 2.46 19.33 -3.03
CA LEU A 28 3.21 19.30 -1.76
C LEU A 28 4.49 18.46 -1.91
N PHE A 29 4.34 17.27 -2.47
CA PHE A 29 5.40 16.34 -2.85
C PHE A 29 4.82 15.27 -3.79
N SER A 30 5.69 14.56 -4.50
CA SER A 30 5.35 13.42 -5.35
C SER A 30 6.16 12.19 -4.95
N PHE A 31 5.63 10.99 -5.21
CA PHE A 31 6.34 9.72 -5.07
C PHE A 31 5.91 8.77 -6.20
N GLY A 32 6.84 7.94 -6.68
CA GLY A 32 6.54 6.96 -7.71
C GLY A 32 5.96 5.68 -7.11
N VAL A 33 5.14 4.97 -7.87
CA VAL A 33 4.60 3.65 -7.49
C VAL A 33 4.72 2.69 -8.67
N ILE A 34 5.26 1.50 -8.44
CA ILE A 34 5.26 0.39 -9.40
C ILE A 34 5.00 -0.92 -8.67
N ALA A 35 4.25 -1.83 -9.28
CA ALA A 35 3.83 -3.08 -8.67
C ALA A 35 3.92 -4.22 -9.68
N ASP A 36 4.13 -5.44 -9.18
CA ASP A 36 4.02 -6.67 -9.97
C ASP A 36 4.86 -6.63 -11.26
N ILE A 37 6.14 -6.23 -11.14
CA ILE A 37 7.09 -6.26 -12.26
C ILE A 37 7.20 -7.70 -12.76
N GLN A 38 7.31 -8.67 -11.83
CA GLN A 38 7.29 -10.11 -12.13
C GLN A 38 8.18 -10.46 -13.33
N TYR A 39 9.41 -9.92 -13.37
CA TYR A 39 10.34 -10.22 -14.46
C TYR A 39 10.74 -11.69 -14.47
N ALA A 40 10.78 -12.29 -15.65
CA ALA A 40 11.44 -13.55 -15.92
C ALA A 40 11.91 -13.58 -17.39
N ASP A 41 13.02 -14.26 -17.65
CA ASP A 41 13.53 -14.47 -19.01
C ASP A 41 12.76 -15.62 -19.71
N LEU A 42 11.46 -15.43 -19.88
CA LEU A 42 10.52 -16.41 -20.42
C LEU A 42 9.65 -15.80 -21.51
N GLU A 43 9.14 -16.65 -22.40
CA GLU A 43 8.06 -16.25 -23.31
C GLU A 43 6.81 -15.84 -22.53
N ASP A 44 6.01 -14.95 -23.12
CA ASP A 44 4.75 -14.51 -22.51
C ASP A 44 3.88 -15.70 -22.12
N GLY A 45 3.29 -15.61 -20.92
CA GLY A 45 2.45 -16.66 -20.35
C GLY A 45 1.09 -16.14 -19.94
N TYR A 46 0.46 -16.84 -19.01
CA TYR A 46 -0.81 -16.45 -18.41
C TYR A 46 -0.73 -16.54 -16.89
N ASN A 47 -1.62 -15.82 -16.21
CA ASN A 47 -1.82 -16.00 -14.77
C ASN A 47 -2.34 -17.42 -14.45
N PHE A 48 -2.35 -17.77 -13.17
CA PHE A 48 -2.80 -19.09 -12.69
C PHE A 48 -4.18 -19.52 -13.23
N GLN A 49 -5.10 -18.58 -13.40
CA GLN A 49 -6.45 -18.84 -13.91
C GLN A 49 -6.53 -18.90 -15.45
N GLY A 50 -5.44 -18.66 -16.17
CA GLY A 50 -5.42 -18.60 -17.64
C GLY A 50 -6.18 -17.39 -18.24
N SER A 51 -6.64 -16.45 -17.41
CA SER A 51 -7.52 -15.35 -17.78
C SER A 51 -6.80 -14.07 -18.20
N ARG A 52 -5.53 -13.90 -17.81
CA ARG A 52 -4.73 -12.69 -18.10
C ARG A 52 -3.35 -13.07 -18.59
N ARG A 53 -2.93 -12.45 -19.69
CA ARG A 53 -1.58 -12.60 -20.24
C ARG A 53 -0.55 -11.94 -19.33
N ARG A 54 0.61 -12.58 -19.16
CA ARG A 54 1.79 -12.07 -18.44
C ARG A 54 2.92 -11.84 -19.44
N TYR A 55 3.49 -10.64 -19.42
CA TYR A 55 4.55 -10.22 -20.35
C TYR A 55 5.91 -10.16 -19.64
N TYR A 56 6.49 -11.33 -19.35
CA TYR A 56 7.62 -11.46 -18.40
C TYR A 56 8.87 -10.65 -18.79
N ARG A 57 9.32 -10.73 -20.05
CA ARG A 57 10.50 -9.95 -20.49
C ARG A 57 10.20 -8.46 -20.64
N HIS A 58 8.99 -8.14 -21.11
CA HIS A 58 8.59 -6.74 -21.34
C HIS A 58 8.44 -5.94 -20.05
N SER A 59 8.22 -6.60 -18.90
CA SER A 59 8.14 -5.88 -17.63
C SER A 59 9.43 -5.15 -17.27
N LEU A 60 10.60 -5.65 -17.70
CA LEU A 60 11.87 -4.94 -17.54
C LEU A 60 11.91 -3.65 -18.36
N LEU A 61 11.35 -3.67 -19.58
CA LEU A 61 11.24 -2.47 -20.42
C LEU A 61 10.29 -1.44 -19.79
N HIS A 62 9.16 -1.89 -19.24
CA HIS A 62 8.24 -0.99 -18.51
C HIS A 62 8.91 -0.36 -17.29
N LEU A 63 9.72 -1.12 -16.54
CA LEU A 63 10.50 -0.57 -15.43
C LEU A 63 11.50 0.48 -15.92
N GLN A 64 12.23 0.21 -17.00
CA GLN A 64 13.17 1.17 -17.59
C GLN A 64 12.46 2.46 -18.00
N CYS A 65 11.32 2.36 -18.70
CA CYS A 65 10.53 3.53 -19.09
C CYS A 65 10.01 4.32 -17.88
N ALA A 66 9.54 3.65 -16.82
CA ALA A 66 9.08 4.30 -15.60
C ALA A 66 10.22 5.07 -14.90
N ILE A 67 11.39 4.44 -14.76
CA ILE A 67 12.57 5.07 -14.19
C ILE A 67 13.03 6.27 -15.02
N GLU A 68 13.08 6.12 -16.35
CA GLU A 68 13.41 7.22 -17.24
C GLU A 68 12.43 8.39 -17.11
N HIS A 69 11.14 8.11 -16.95
CA HIS A 69 10.11 9.13 -16.75
C HIS A 69 10.37 9.90 -15.46
N TRP A 70 10.44 9.21 -14.31
CA TRP A 70 10.71 9.84 -13.02
C TRP A 70 12.03 10.63 -12.99
N ASN A 71 13.07 10.12 -13.66
CA ASN A 71 14.37 10.78 -13.73
C ASN A 71 14.39 12.06 -14.60
N LYS A 72 13.38 12.26 -15.46
CA LYS A 72 13.22 13.40 -16.37
C LYS A 72 12.22 14.45 -15.85
N GLU A 73 11.44 14.15 -14.82
CA GLU A 73 10.52 15.11 -14.21
C GLU A 73 11.27 16.34 -13.67
N SER A 74 10.68 17.52 -13.84
CA SER A 74 11.24 18.78 -13.32
C SER A 74 11.29 18.81 -11.79
N SER A 75 10.32 18.14 -11.15
CA SER A 75 10.28 17.89 -9.71
C SER A 75 10.23 16.38 -9.49
N PRO A 76 11.39 15.69 -9.39
CA PRO A 76 11.41 14.24 -9.27
C PRO A 76 10.72 13.77 -7.98
N PRO A 77 10.16 12.55 -7.97
CA PRO A 77 9.53 11.99 -6.79
C PRO A 77 10.52 11.87 -5.63
N CYS A 78 10.07 12.10 -4.39
CA CYS A 78 10.93 11.99 -3.20
C CYS A 78 11.44 10.56 -2.97
N CYS A 79 10.66 9.56 -3.39
CA CYS A 79 11.01 8.15 -3.39
C CYS A 79 10.12 7.38 -4.38
N VAL A 80 10.44 6.11 -4.60
CA VAL A 80 9.60 5.15 -5.34
C VAL A 80 9.19 4.01 -4.43
N LEU A 81 7.91 3.65 -4.44
CA LEU A 81 7.38 2.45 -3.81
C LEU A 81 7.32 1.32 -4.84
N GLN A 82 8.08 0.26 -4.63
CA GLN A 82 7.95 -0.98 -5.38
C GLN A 82 7.13 -1.98 -4.55
N LEU A 83 5.90 -2.24 -5.00
CA LEU A 83 4.86 -2.96 -4.24
C LEU A 83 4.97 -4.49 -4.36
N GLY A 84 6.18 -5.03 -4.35
CA GLY A 84 6.43 -6.47 -4.31
C GLY A 84 6.26 -7.14 -5.67
N ASP A 85 6.52 -8.44 -5.67
CA ASP A 85 6.60 -9.31 -6.85
C ASP A 85 7.52 -8.71 -7.94
N ILE A 86 8.78 -8.47 -7.58
CA ILE A 86 9.80 -7.85 -8.44
C ILE A 86 10.23 -8.79 -9.58
N ILE A 87 10.34 -10.09 -9.29
CA ILE A 87 10.62 -11.16 -10.25
C ILE A 87 9.56 -12.24 -10.15
N ASP A 88 9.26 -12.94 -11.24
CA ASP A 88 8.25 -14.01 -11.23
C ASP A 88 8.78 -15.27 -10.48
N GLY A 89 7.86 -16.10 -9.99
CA GLY A 89 8.15 -17.32 -9.22
C GLY A 89 8.71 -18.42 -10.12
N TYR A 90 8.46 -18.36 -11.42
CA TYR A 90 9.07 -19.27 -12.39
C TYR A 90 10.60 -19.19 -12.40
N ASN A 91 11.21 -18.06 -12.03
CA ASN A 91 12.67 -17.99 -11.93
C ASN A 91 13.23 -19.05 -10.98
N ALA A 92 12.54 -19.39 -9.89
CA ALA A 92 12.95 -20.46 -8.97
C ALA A 92 12.94 -21.83 -9.66
N GLN A 93 11.91 -22.11 -10.46
CA GLN A 93 11.77 -23.36 -11.21
C GLN A 93 12.90 -23.54 -12.24
N TYR A 94 13.34 -22.44 -12.86
CA TYR A 94 14.44 -22.42 -13.82
C TYR A 94 15.81 -22.13 -13.20
N LYS A 95 15.92 -22.06 -11.86
CA LYS A 95 17.16 -21.73 -11.13
C LYS A 95 17.81 -20.42 -11.59
N ALA A 96 16.99 -19.42 -11.90
CA ALA A 96 17.38 -18.13 -12.43
C ALA A 96 17.12 -16.96 -11.46
N SER A 97 16.62 -17.23 -10.24
CA SER A 97 16.15 -16.21 -9.29
C SER A 97 17.19 -15.10 -9.02
N GLU A 98 18.42 -15.46 -8.66
CA GLU A 98 19.47 -14.48 -8.36
C GLU A 98 19.84 -13.63 -9.58
N LYS A 99 20.02 -14.27 -10.75
CA LYS A 99 20.35 -13.59 -12.00
C LYS A 99 19.25 -12.64 -12.44
N SER A 100 17.99 -13.07 -12.35
CA SER A 100 16.83 -12.25 -12.68
C SER A 100 16.67 -11.09 -11.70
N LEU A 101 16.87 -11.32 -10.40
CA LEU A 101 16.84 -10.28 -9.40
C LEU A 101 17.95 -9.25 -9.63
N GLU A 102 19.18 -9.70 -9.88
CA GLU A 102 20.32 -8.82 -10.18
C GLU A 102 20.03 -7.92 -11.38
N LEU A 103 19.45 -8.46 -12.46
CA LEU A 103 19.10 -7.68 -13.64
C LEU A 103 18.09 -6.56 -13.33
N VAL A 104 17.03 -6.88 -12.58
CA VAL A 104 16.02 -5.88 -12.20
C VAL A 104 16.60 -4.85 -11.24
N LEU A 105 17.41 -5.26 -10.26
CA LEU A 105 18.08 -4.35 -9.33
C LEU A 105 19.11 -3.46 -10.01
N ASN A 106 19.84 -3.95 -11.02
CA ASN A 106 20.74 -3.13 -11.84
C ASN A 106 19.97 -2.08 -12.64
N THR A 107 18.72 -2.37 -13.03
CA THR A 107 17.84 -1.38 -13.64
C THR A 107 17.43 -0.31 -12.63
N PHE A 108 17.05 -0.70 -11.41
CA PHE A 108 16.74 0.25 -10.32
C PHE A 108 17.94 1.12 -9.93
N GLN A 109 19.19 0.67 -10.08
CA GLN A 109 20.38 1.49 -9.81
C GLN A 109 20.48 2.74 -10.70
N THR A 110 19.73 2.79 -11.81
CA THR A 110 19.66 3.98 -12.67
C THR A 110 18.68 5.04 -12.17
N LEU A 111 17.82 4.71 -11.20
CA LEU A 111 16.88 5.64 -10.59
C LEU A 111 17.63 6.57 -9.61
N LYS A 112 17.35 7.88 -9.70
CA LYS A 112 18.08 8.91 -8.93
C LYS A 112 17.56 9.10 -7.50
N VAL A 113 16.48 8.43 -7.13
CA VAL A 113 15.74 8.61 -5.87
C VAL A 113 15.63 7.26 -5.14
N PRO A 114 15.48 7.24 -3.81
CA PRO A 114 15.43 6.00 -3.05
C PRO A 114 14.20 5.15 -3.43
N VAL A 115 14.35 3.82 -3.31
CA VAL A 115 13.28 2.85 -3.55
C VAL A 115 12.98 2.10 -2.26
N HIS A 116 11.70 1.99 -1.94
CA HIS A 116 11.20 1.13 -0.86
C HIS A 116 10.61 -0.14 -1.48
N HIS A 117 11.19 -1.29 -1.11
CA HIS A 117 10.76 -2.60 -1.62
C HIS A 117 9.85 -3.27 -0.59
N THR A 118 8.62 -3.61 -0.97
CA THR A 118 7.78 -4.55 -0.21
C THR A 118 8.07 -5.99 -0.65
N TRP A 119 7.81 -6.97 0.20
CA TRP A 119 7.92 -8.38 -0.17
C TRP A 119 6.53 -9.01 -0.38
N GLY A 120 6.36 -9.64 -1.52
CA GLY A 120 5.18 -10.37 -1.97
C GLY A 120 5.40 -11.88 -2.00
N ASN A 121 4.38 -12.61 -2.46
CA ASN A 121 4.44 -14.06 -2.58
C ASN A 121 5.54 -14.48 -3.57
N HIS A 122 5.78 -13.70 -4.61
CA HIS A 122 6.81 -14.04 -5.59
C HIS A 122 8.23 -13.86 -5.06
N GLU A 123 8.47 -12.96 -4.10
CA GLU A 123 9.74 -12.95 -3.36
C GLU A 123 9.92 -14.26 -2.60
N PHE A 124 8.88 -14.74 -1.90
CA PHE A 124 8.93 -15.98 -1.12
C PHE A 124 8.87 -17.27 -1.93
N TYR A 125 8.46 -17.21 -3.21
CA TYR A 125 8.64 -18.32 -4.16
C TYR A 125 10.09 -18.48 -4.58
N ASN A 126 10.85 -17.38 -4.61
CA ASN A 126 12.23 -17.36 -5.09
C ASN A 126 13.25 -17.49 -3.97
N PHE A 127 12.96 -16.94 -2.79
CA PHE A 127 13.96 -16.72 -1.75
C PHE A 127 13.42 -17.05 -0.36
N SER A 128 14.32 -17.49 0.52
CA SER A 128 14.03 -17.56 1.96
C SER A 128 13.97 -16.16 2.56
N ARG A 129 13.32 -16.04 3.72
CA ARG A 129 13.30 -14.77 4.47
C ARG A 129 14.71 -14.32 4.85
N ASP A 130 15.57 -15.24 5.30
CA ASP A 130 16.98 -14.97 5.59
C ASP A 130 17.72 -14.39 4.37
N TYR A 131 17.48 -14.93 3.18
CA TYR A 131 18.07 -14.37 1.95
C TYR A 131 17.57 -12.94 1.73
N LEU A 132 16.26 -12.71 1.79
CA LEU A 132 15.66 -11.39 1.56
C LEU A 132 16.19 -10.34 2.55
N THR A 133 16.29 -10.69 3.84
CA THR A 133 16.87 -9.85 4.89
C THR A 133 18.32 -9.44 4.60
N ASN A 134 19.10 -10.30 3.95
CA ASN A 134 20.49 -10.03 3.59
C ASN A 134 20.66 -9.51 2.14
N SER A 135 19.56 -9.25 1.43
CA SER A 135 19.57 -8.81 0.03
C SER A 135 19.37 -7.30 -0.11
N LYS A 136 19.57 -6.78 -1.32
CA LYS A 136 19.22 -5.38 -1.67
C LYS A 136 17.72 -5.08 -1.63
N LEU A 137 16.86 -6.09 -1.50
CA LEU A 137 15.42 -5.90 -1.29
C LEU A 137 15.08 -5.56 0.17
N ASN A 138 16.02 -5.69 1.11
CA ASN A 138 15.84 -5.16 2.45
C ASN A 138 16.18 -3.66 2.46
N THR A 139 15.14 -2.83 2.39
CA THR A 139 15.26 -1.36 2.42
C THR A 139 14.89 -0.78 3.77
N ARG A 140 14.86 -1.59 4.84
CA ARG A 140 14.52 -1.14 6.19
C ARG A 140 15.52 -0.12 6.75
N PHE A 141 16.74 -0.07 6.23
CA PHE A 141 17.71 0.99 6.59
C PHE A 141 17.24 2.41 6.22
N LEU A 142 16.16 2.56 5.43
CA LEU A 142 15.49 3.82 5.13
C LEU A 142 14.41 4.20 6.16
N GLU A 143 14.24 3.42 7.23
CA GLU A 143 13.28 3.72 8.30
C GLU A 143 13.63 5.00 9.05
N ASP A 144 12.60 5.70 9.51
CA ASP A 144 12.77 6.78 10.47
C ASP A 144 12.62 6.25 11.90
N GLN A 145 13.33 6.89 12.83
CA GLN A 145 13.19 6.63 14.25
C GLN A 145 12.54 7.81 14.94
N ILE A 146 11.52 7.53 15.75
CA ILE A 146 10.87 8.56 16.56
C ILE A 146 11.56 8.60 17.93
N ALA A 147 12.29 9.68 18.19
CA ALA A 147 12.97 9.87 19.47
C ALA A 147 11.98 9.79 20.64
N ARG A 148 12.34 9.02 21.68
CA ARG A 148 11.55 8.81 22.91
C ARG A 148 10.24 8.02 22.73
N HIS A 149 10.06 7.36 21.59
CA HIS A 149 8.91 6.49 21.31
C HIS A 149 9.38 5.08 20.86
N PRO A 150 10.05 4.31 21.74
CA PRO A 150 10.57 2.98 21.39
C PRO A 150 9.47 1.99 20.95
N GLU A 151 8.22 2.19 21.36
CA GLU A 151 7.06 1.41 20.94
C GLU A 151 6.76 1.49 19.44
N THR A 152 7.29 2.53 18.76
CA THR A 152 7.18 2.68 17.31
C THR A 152 8.27 1.96 16.53
N MET A 153 9.24 1.33 17.22
CA MET A 153 10.24 0.49 16.57
C MET A 153 9.65 -0.88 16.23
N PRO A 154 9.73 -1.32 14.96
CA PRO A 154 9.26 -2.65 14.58
C PRO A 154 10.16 -3.74 15.18
N SER A 155 9.56 -4.91 15.40
CA SER A 155 10.28 -6.12 15.81
C SER A 155 11.10 -6.70 14.66
N GLU A 156 12.11 -7.51 14.97
CA GLU A 156 12.86 -8.28 13.96
C GLU A 156 12.09 -9.52 13.46
N SER A 157 10.91 -9.80 14.01
CA SER A 157 10.08 -10.97 13.66
C SER A 157 9.34 -10.85 12.32
N TYR A 158 9.28 -9.64 11.74
CA TYR A 158 8.62 -9.33 10.47
C TYR A 158 9.35 -8.21 9.72
N TYR A 159 9.10 -8.08 8.41
CA TYR A 159 9.69 -7.02 7.58
C TYR A 159 8.73 -5.83 7.42
N ALA A 160 8.66 -4.98 8.44
CA ALA A 160 7.84 -3.78 8.43
C ALA A 160 8.63 -2.59 8.99
N TYR A 161 8.34 -1.38 8.52
CA TYR A 161 8.95 -0.15 9.00
C TYR A 161 8.14 1.08 8.55
N HIS A 162 8.45 2.24 9.12
CA HIS A 162 7.84 3.50 8.70
C HIS A 162 8.89 4.56 8.39
N PHE A 163 8.52 5.56 7.59
CA PHE A 163 9.36 6.70 7.24
C PHE A 163 8.50 7.93 6.90
N VAL A 164 9.11 9.11 6.83
CA VAL A 164 8.47 10.42 6.66
C VAL A 164 9.09 11.10 5.44
N PRO A 165 8.58 10.84 4.23
CA PRO A 165 9.13 11.42 3.01
C PRO A 165 8.86 12.93 2.87
N PHE A 166 7.89 13.45 3.61
CA PHE A 166 7.52 14.86 3.60
C PHE A 166 6.96 15.27 4.98
N PRO A 167 7.16 16.52 5.45
CA PRO A 167 6.62 16.96 6.73
C PRO A 167 5.14 16.65 6.89
N LYS A 168 4.79 16.01 8.02
CA LYS A 168 3.44 15.54 8.34
C LYS A 168 2.89 14.42 7.44
N PHE A 169 3.69 13.75 6.63
CA PHE A 169 3.29 12.56 5.89
C PHE A 169 4.15 11.38 6.31
N ARG A 170 3.53 10.35 6.89
CA ARG A 170 4.18 9.11 7.30
C ARG A 170 3.75 7.97 6.41
N PHE A 171 4.72 7.21 5.93
CA PHE A 171 4.52 6.02 5.13
C PHE A 171 4.84 4.82 6.01
N ILE A 172 3.99 3.81 5.98
CA ILE A 172 4.13 2.59 6.79
C ILE A 172 4.11 1.39 5.85
N LEU A 173 5.22 0.68 5.78
CA LEU A 173 5.37 -0.54 5.00
C LEU A 173 5.12 -1.75 5.90
N LEU A 174 4.18 -2.61 5.51
CA LEU A 174 3.78 -3.80 6.26
C LEU A 174 4.23 -5.10 5.58
N ASP A 175 4.52 -6.10 6.40
CA ASP A 175 4.78 -7.48 5.97
C ASP A 175 3.46 -8.25 5.90
N ALA A 176 2.86 -8.28 4.71
CA ALA A 176 1.62 -9.02 4.46
C ALA A 176 1.81 -10.55 4.45
N TYR A 177 3.04 -11.05 4.59
CA TYR A 177 3.39 -12.46 4.66
C TYR A 177 4.00 -12.82 6.01
N ASP A 178 3.85 -11.96 7.01
CA ASP A 178 4.18 -12.22 8.40
C ASP A 178 3.45 -13.50 8.87
N MET A 179 2.13 -13.56 8.67
CA MET A 179 1.32 -14.76 8.84
C MET A 179 1.05 -15.40 7.47
N SER A 180 1.95 -16.27 7.01
CA SER A 180 1.76 -17.03 5.77
C SER A 180 2.37 -18.43 5.87
N VAL A 181 1.97 -19.31 4.95
CA VAL A 181 2.66 -20.59 4.70
C VAL A 181 3.84 -20.41 3.73
N LEU A 182 4.04 -19.21 3.19
CA LEU A 182 5.20 -18.82 2.37
C LEU A 182 6.19 -18.03 3.23
N GLY A 183 7.49 -18.21 2.98
CA GLY A 183 8.52 -17.41 3.66
C GLY A 183 8.65 -17.64 5.17
N VAL A 184 8.01 -18.70 5.70
CA VAL A 184 8.07 -19.11 7.10
C VAL A 184 8.64 -20.53 7.18
N ASP A 185 9.52 -20.80 8.13
CA ASP A 185 10.08 -22.13 8.36
C ASP A 185 8.95 -23.15 8.66
N GLN A 186 8.88 -24.22 7.87
CA GLN A 186 7.87 -25.27 7.98
C GLN A 186 7.90 -26.00 9.34
N SER A 187 9.05 -26.01 10.01
CA SER A 187 9.18 -26.59 11.35
C SER A 187 8.65 -25.67 12.47
N SER A 188 8.39 -24.40 12.18
CA SER A 188 8.01 -23.42 13.19
C SER A 188 6.55 -23.53 13.65
N PRO A 189 6.24 -23.19 14.92
CA PRO A 189 4.87 -23.09 15.39
C PRO A 189 4.02 -22.11 14.58
N LYS A 190 4.63 -21.03 14.09
CA LYS A 190 3.97 -20.00 13.26
C LYS A 190 3.49 -20.57 11.94
N PHE A 191 4.31 -21.38 11.26
CA PHE A 191 3.88 -22.06 10.04
C PHE A 191 2.71 -23.01 10.29
N GLN A 192 2.78 -23.81 11.35
CA GLN A 192 1.69 -24.74 11.70
C GLN A 192 0.38 -24.01 11.99
N GLN A 193 0.45 -22.86 12.68
CA GLN A 193 -0.70 -21.98 12.89
C GLN A 193 -1.27 -21.45 11.58
N CYS A 194 -0.43 -20.92 10.68
CA CYS A 194 -0.86 -20.38 9.40
C CYS A 194 -1.47 -21.47 8.50
N LEU A 195 -0.85 -22.65 8.45
CA LEU A 195 -1.35 -23.79 7.69
C LEU A 195 -2.70 -24.27 8.23
N LYS A 196 -2.88 -24.30 9.55
CA LYS A 196 -4.16 -24.63 10.19
C LYS A 196 -5.25 -23.65 9.77
N ILE A 197 -5.02 -22.34 9.92
CA ILE A 197 -5.98 -21.30 9.53
C ILE A 197 -6.33 -21.43 8.04
N LEU A 198 -5.33 -21.60 7.18
CA LEU A 198 -5.53 -21.78 5.74
C LEU A 198 -6.40 -23.02 5.45
N ARG A 199 -6.11 -24.17 6.07
CA ARG A 199 -6.86 -25.42 5.85
C ARG A 199 -8.28 -25.39 6.43
N GLU A 200 -8.52 -24.62 7.49
CA GLU A 200 -9.86 -24.42 8.05
C GLU A 200 -10.79 -23.69 7.07
N HIS A 201 -10.26 -22.74 6.29
CA HIS A 201 -11.03 -21.93 5.35
C HIS A 201 -10.93 -22.43 3.90
N ASN A 202 -9.90 -23.22 3.58
CA ASN A 202 -9.64 -23.74 2.24
C ASN A 202 -9.53 -25.28 2.23
N PRO A 203 -10.65 -25.98 1.97
CA PRO A 203 -10.67 -27.43 1.89
C PRO A 203 -10.10 -27.96 0.56
N ASN A 204 -9.69 -27.11 -0.38
CA ASN A 204 -9.21 -27.55 -1.68
C ASN A 204 -7.88 -28.33 -1.56
N THR A 205 -7.68 -29.31 -2.43
CA THR A 205 -6.39 -29.99 -2.55
C THR A 205 -5.32 -29.03 -3.08
N GLU A 206 -5.65 -28.26 -4.12
CA GLU A 206 -4.85 -27.15 -4.62
C GLU A 206 -5.16 -25.88 -3.81
N LEU A 207 -4.28 -25.56 -2.86
CA LEU A 207 -4.48 -24.46 -1.92
C LEU A 207 -4.39 -23.07 -2.58
N ASN A 208 -3.89 -22.95 -3.81
CA ASN A 208 -3.97 -21.71 -4.56
C ASN A 208 -5.34 -21.49 -5.22
N SER A 209 -6.22 -22.49 -5.22
CA SER A 209 -7.54 -22.35 -5.84
C SER A 209 -8.51 -21.64 -4.90
N PRO A 210 -9.10 -20.49 -5.29
CA PRO A 210 -10.19 -19.86 -4.55
C PRO A 210 -11.57 -20.48 -4.89
N GLN A 211 -11.62 -21.47 -5.79
CA GLN A 211 -12.88 -22.03 -6.28
C GLN A 211 -13.67 -22.66 -5.13
N GLY A 212 -14.93 -22.25 -4.98
CA GLY A 212 -15.84 -22.80 -3.97
C GLY A 212 -15.61 -22.30 -2.54
N LEU A 213 -14.68 -21.35 -2.32
CA LEU A 213 -14.48 -20.75 -1.01
C LEU A 213 -15.50 -19.64 -0.76
N SER A 214 -16.10 -19.61 0.44
CA SER A 214 -16.87 -18.45 0.92
C SER A 214 -15.98 -17.23 1.13
N GLU A 215 -14.73 -17.47 1.51
CA GLU A 215 -13.71 -16.47 1.78
C GLU A 215 -12.53 -16.69 0.82
N PRO A 216 -12.61 -16.17 -0.42
CA PRO A 216 -11.66 -16.48 -1.50
C PRO A 216 -10.23 -15.99 -1.22
N GLN A 217 -10.03 -15.16 -0.20
CA GLN A 217 -8.72 -14.70 0.26
C GLN A 217 -7.89 -15.78 0.97
N PHE A 218 -8.49 -16.86 1.48
CA PHE A 218 -7.74 -17.94 2.14
C PHE A 218 -7.13 -18.89 1.12
N VAL A 219 -6.13 -18.41 0.39
CA VAL A 219 -5.37 -19.18 -0.61
C VAL A 219 -3.88 -19.11 -0.30
N GLN A 220 -3.13 -20.13 -0.70
CA GLN A 220 -1.71 -20.29 -0.34
C GLN A 220 -0.83 -19.13 -0.80
N PHE A 221 -1.18 -18.46 -1.90
CA PHE A 221 -0.44 -17.29 -2.39
C PHE A 221 -0.72 -15.99 -1.61
N ASN A 222 -1.57 -16.03 -0.58
CA ASN A 222 -1.84 -14.89 0.30
C ASN A 222 -1.15 -15.06 1.67
N GLY A 223 -1.31 -14.04 2.50
CA GLY A 223 -0.89 -14.03 3.89
C GLY A 223 -1.75 -13.09 4.71
N GLY A 224 -1.31 -12.82 5.93
CA GLY A 224 -1.90 -11.86 6.83
C GLY A 224 -0.85 -11.26 7.77
N PHE A 225 -1.34 -10.45 8.71
CA PHE A 225 -0.52 -9.73 9.68
C PHE A 225 -0.63 -10.40 11.04
N SER A 226 0.48 -10.57 11.75
CA SER A 226 0.43 -11.07 13.13
C SER A 226 -0.13 -10.01 14.07
N GLN A 227 -0.60 -10.45 15.24
CA GLN A 227 -1.03 -9.51 16.28
C GLN A 227 0.11 -8.60 16.74
N GLU A 228 1.36 -9.09 16.73
CA GLU A 228 2.54 -8.29 17.07
C GLU A 228 2.71 -7.12 16.09
N GLN A 229 2.62 -7.38 14.79
CA GLN A 229 2.71 -6.35 13.75
C GLN A 229 1.53 -5.37 13.81
N LEU A 230 0.31 -5.85 14.06
CA LEU A 230 -0.87 -5.00 14.21
C LEU A 230 -0.79 -4.09 15.45
N ASN A 231 -0.24 -4.60 16.55
CA ASN A 231 0.00 -3.79 17.75
C ASN A 231 1.03 -2.68 17.47
N TRP A 232 2.14 -3.02 16.82
CA TRP A 232 3.13 -2.03 16.39
C TRP A 232 2.52 -0.97 15.46
N LEU A 233 1.75 -1.39 14.45
CA LEU A 233 1.02 -0.48 13.56
C LEU A 233 0.14 0.48 14.37
N ASN A 234 -0.59 -0.03 15.37
CA ASN A 234 -1.43 0.80 16.23
C ASN A 234 -0.63 1.86 17.01
N GLU A 235 0.57 1.54 17.51
CA GLU A 235 1.43 2.52 18.17
C GLU A 235 1.89 3.63 17.22
N VAL A 236 2.29 3.28 16.00
CA VAL A 236 2.69 4.25 14.96
C VAL A 236 1.53 5.14 14.54
N LEU A 237 0.33 4.58 14.36
CA LEU A 237 -0.88 5.34 14.05
C LEU A 237 -1.28 6.27 15.20
N THR A 238 -1.19 5.78 16.44
CA THR A 238 -1.48 6.58 17.64
C THR A 238 -0.51 7.76 17.76
N PHE A 239 0.78 7.55 17.48
CA PHE A 239 1.74 8.64 17.39
C PHE A 239 1.37 9.64 16.30
N SER A 240 1.05 9.15 15.10
CA SER A 240 0.71 9.96 13.93
C SER A 240 -0.51 10.84 14.19
N ASP A 241 -1.55 10.31 14.85
CA ASP A 241 -2.76 11.04 15.22
C ASP A 241 -2.45 12.19 16.19
N ARG A 242 -1.67 11.93 17.25
CA ARG A 242 -1.26 12.96 18.23
C ARG A 242 -0.45 14.08 17.58
N ASN A 243 0.29 13.76 16.53
CA ASN A 243 1.14 14.68 15.79
C ASN A 243 0.49 15.26 14.53
N GLN A 244 -0.78 14.94 14.27
CA GLN A 244 -1.55 15.39 13.11
C GLN A 244 -0.89 15.05 11.76
N GLU A 245 -0.26 13.88 11.68
CA GLU A 245 0.33 13.36 10.45
C GLU A 245 -0.74 12.69 9.57
N LYS A 246 -0.54 12.73 8.25
CA LYS A 246 -1.25 11.92 7.26
C LYS A 246 -0.47 10.63 7.05
N VAL A 247 -1.19 9.51 7.03
CA VAL A 247 -0.56 8.19 6.91
C VAL A 247 -0.93 7.54 5.59
N VAL A 248 0.09 7.00 4.90
CA VAL A 248 -0.03 6.11 3.75
C VAL A 248 0.44 4.72 4.19
N ILE A 249 -0.40 3.71 4.03
CA ILE A 249 -0.06 2.32 4.36
C ILE A 249 0.23 1.57 3.07
N ILE A 250 1.33 0.81 3.07
CA ILE A 250 1.84 0.05 1.95
C ILE A 250 1.90 -1.42 2.36
N ALA A 251 1.16 -2.28 1.67
CA ALA A 251 1.19 -3.72 1.87
C ALA A 251 0.97 -4.44 0.54
N LYS A 252 1.73 -5.50 0.28
CA LYS A 252 1.52 -6.36 -0.89
C LYS A 252 0.44 -7.40 -0.60
N GLN A 253 -0.74 -7.23 -1.19
CA GLN A 253 -1.78 -8.26 -1.23
C GLN A 253 -1.97 -8.81 -2.63
N SER A 254 -2.13 -10.13 -2.74
CA SER A 254 -2.45 -10.80 -3.99
C SER A 254 -3.97 -10.90 -4.14
N SER A 255 -4.50 -10.37 -5.24
CA SER A 255 -5.95 -10.27 -5.44
C SER A 255 -6.54 -11.63 -5.82
N ALA A 256 -7.19 -12.31 -4.87
CA ALA A 256 -8.07 -13.45 -5.17
C ALA A 256 -9.51 -13.02 -5.50
N ALA A 257 -9.86 -11.75 -5.25
CA ALA A 257 -11.25 -11.31 -5.08
C ALA A 257 -12.01 -10.82 -6.35
N SER A 258 -11.54 -11.08 -7.58
CA SER A 258 -12.19 -10.50 -8.78
C SER A 258 -12.75 -11.52 -9.76
N ALA A 259 -13.48 -12.52 -9.25
CA ALA A 259 -14.32 -13.39 -10.06
C ALA A 259 -15.76 -13.35 -9.50
N HIS A 260 -16.65 -12.63 -10.20
CA HIS A 260 -18.11 -12.46 -9.99
C HIS A 260 -18.57 -11.17 -9.30
N GLN A 261 -18.95 -10.15 -10.10
CA GLN A 261 -20.14 -9.34 -9.81
C GLN A 261 -20.89 -9.01 -11.12
N HIS A 262 -22.14 -9.45 -11.19
CA HIS A 262 -23.13 -9.14 -12.23
C HIS A 262 -23.86 -7.82 -11.90
N HIS A 263 -24.33 -7.14 -12.96
CA HIS A 263 -25.08 -5.88 -12.96
C HIS A 263 -26.34 -5.87 -12.05
N GLY A 264 -26.56 -4.75 -11.35
CA GLY A 264 -27.86 -4.38 -10.76
C GLY A 264 -27.82 -2.96 -10.15
N GLU A 265 -28.52 -2.02 -10.79
CA GLU A 265 -28.80 -0.66 -10.26
C GLU A 265 -29.88 -0.69 -9.18
N VAL A 266 -29.71 0.07 -8.06
CA VAL A 266 -30.85 0.69 -7.34
C VAL A 266 -30.44 2.00 -6.63
N SER A 267 -31.33 3.00 -6.82
CA SER A 267 -31.50 4.38 -6.32
C SER A 267 -31.19 4.74 -4.85
N GLU A 268 -30.63 5.95 -4.63
CA GLU A 268 -30.45 6.64 -3.34
C GLU A 268 -31.66 7.51 -2.90
N ARG A 269 -31.85 7.69 -1.57
CA ARG A 269 -32.24 8.98 -0.92
C ARG A 269 -31.64 9.11 0.50
N PRO A 270 -31.35 10.34 1.01
CA PRO A 270 -30.40 10.53 2.10
C PRO A 270 -31.01 10.98 3.45
N LEU A 271 -30.32 10.66 4.56
CA LEU A 271 -30.50 11.28 5.88
C LEU A 271 -29.15 11.69 6.47
N ARG A 272 -29.05 12.94 6.93
CA ARG A 272 -27.86 13.60 7.50
C ARG A 272 -27.64 13.24 8.97
N ALA A 273 -26.40 12.97 9.36
CA ALA A 273 -25.86 13.28 10.69
C ALA A 273 -24.32 13.40 10.63
N ALA A 274 -23.75 14.35 11.36
CA ALA A 274 -22.35 14.73 11.37
C ALA A 274 -21.50 13.85 12.32
N SER A 275 -20.30 13.45 11.90
CA SER A 275 -19.21 13.00 12.77
C SER A 275 -17.84 13.13 12.06
N ALA A 276 -16.79 13.43 12.82
CA ALA A 276 -15.45 13.75 12.32
C ALA A 276 -14.83 12.58 11.53
N ARG A 277 -14.40 12.88 10.29
CA ARG A 277 -13.99 11.90 9.29
C ARG A 277 -12.51 11.53 9.39
N ARG A 278 -12.23 10.23 9.54
CA ARG A 278 -10.92 9.60 9.31
C ARG A 278 -10.60 9.62 7.81
N ARG A 279 -9.38 9.94 7.40
CA ARG A 279 -8.91 9.70 6.03
C ARG A 279 -7.60 8.93 6.11
N VAL A 280 -7.69 7.63 5.90
CA VAL A 280 -6.56 6.77 5.55
C VAL A 280 -6.68 6.53 4.05
N THR A 281 -5.62 6.83 3.30
CA THR A 281 -5.58 6.53 1.87
C THR A 281 -4.86 5.19 1.71
N ASP A 282 -5.60 4.16 1.34
CA ASP A 282 -5.07 2.85 0.96
C ASP A 282 -4.61 2.91 -0.50
N VAL A 283 -3.36 2.55 -0.76
CA VAL A 283 -2.78 2.48 -2.11
C VAL A 283 -2.72 1.01 -2.54
N THR A 284 -3.90 0.37 -2.57
CA THR A 284 -4.12 -0.93 -3.22
C THR A 284 -5.28 -0.80 -4.21
N LYS A 285 -5.30 -1.62 -5.27
CA LYS A 285 -6.31 -1.55 -6.34
C LYS A 285 -7.73 -1.58 -5.75
N THR A 286 -8.49 -0.53 -6.01
CA THR A 286 -9.84 -0.26 -5.51
C THR A 286 -10.87 -1.29 -5.98
N THR A 287 -11.58 -1.94 -5.05
CA THR A 287 -12.92 -2.49 -5.30
C THR A 287 -13.74 -2.46 -4.00
N THR A 288 -14.87 -1.76 -4.03
CA THR A 288 -15.85 -1.54 -2.94
C THR A 288 -16.75 -2.75 -2.68
N LEU A 289 -17.10 -3.03 -1.41
CA LEU A 289 -18.16 -3.96 -1.00
C LEU A 289 -19.06 -3.34 0.09
N SER A 290 -20.38 -3.62 0.04
CA SER A 290 -21.45 -3.07 0.90
C SER A 290 -21.82 -4.00 2.09
N LYS A 291 -22.71 -3.52 2.98
CA LYS A 291 -22.68 -3.66 4.45
C LYS A 291 -23.63 -4.69 5.10
N GLU A 292 -24.03 -5.79 4.45
CA GLU A 292 -25.20 -6.58 4.93
C GLU A 292 -24.98 -8.03 5.40
N GLU A 293 -23.76 -8.47 5.74
CA GLU A 293 -23.55 -9.83 6.26
C GLU A 293 -22.70 -9.91 7.53
N LEU A 294 -23.05 -9.14 8.57
CA LEU A 294 -22.53 -9.40 9.92
C LEU A 294 -23.66 -9.48 10.95
N GLN A 295 -23.94 -10.71 11.40
CA GLN A 295 -24.71 -10.97 12.62
C GLN A 295 -24.00 -11.99 13.53
N VAL A 296 -23.08 -11.47 14.38
CA VAL A 296 -22.85 -11.78 15.83
C VAL A 296 -22.26 -13.19 16.23
N PRO A 297 -21.47 -13.38 17.33
CA PRO A 297 -21.04 -12.46 18.43
C PRO A 297 -19.53 -12.29 18.73
N ALA A 298 -19.25 -11.20 19.46
CA ALA A 298 -17.98 -10.61 19.95
C ALA A 298 -17.49 -11.14 21.34
N PHE A 299 -16.24 -10.98 21.82
CA PHE A 299 -15.54 -9.80 22.43
C PHE A 299 -14.14 -10.23 23.03
N PRO A 300 -13.22 -9.35 23.55
CA PRO A 300 -13.37 -7.93 23.94
C PRO A 300 -12.40 -6.88 23.34
N HIS A 301 -12.99 -5.75 22.95
CA HIS A 301 -12.54 -4.35 22.98
C HIS A 301 -11.10 -3.96 22.53
N SER A 302 -10.92 -3.72 21.23
CA SER A 302 -10.67 -2.39 20.61
C SER A 302 -10.41 -2.62 19.11
N VAL A 303 -10.46 -1.57 18.29
CA VAL A 303 -10.32 -1.61 16.81
C VAL A 303 -11.60 -2.02 16.06
N ALA A 304 -12.64 -1.19 16.15
CA ALA A 304 -13.70 -1.12 15.16
C ALA A 304 -13.75 0.30 14.58
N SER A 305 -13.29 0.47 13.33
CA SER A 305 -13.69 1.49 12.34
C SER A 305 -12.57 1.71 11.32
N LEU A 306 -12.51 0.81 10.33
CA LEU A 306 -11.79 1.01 9.07
C LEU A 306 -12.67 0.47 7.94
N THR A 307 -13.83 1.11 7.74
CA THR A 307 -14.64 0.98 6.51
C THR A 307 -15.85 1.90 6.61
N ASN A 308 -15.76 3.10 6.01
CA ASN A 308 -16.84 3.82 5.32
C ASN A 308 -16.34 5.20 4.83
N GLU A 309 -16.78 5.58 3.63
CA GLU A 309 -16.68 6.90 2.95
C GLU A 309 -15.58 7.11 1.89
N VAL A 310 -15.87 6.71 0.64
CA VAL A 310 -15.23 7.27 -0.59
C VAL A 310 -16.17 8.14 -1.44
N ASN A 311 -17.49 8.10 -1.26
CA ASN A 311 -18.37 8.91 -2.13
C ASN A 311 -18.75 10.26 -1.51
N ARG A 312 -17.90 11.28 -1.73
CA ARG A 312 -18.26 12.68 -2.05
C ARG A 312 -17.02 13.57 -1.96
N CYS A 313 -16.33 13.74 -3.09
CA CYS A 313 -15.58 14.95 -3.47
C CYS A 313 -15.17 14.80 -4.94
N LEU A 314 -16.16 14.74 -5.83
CA LEU A 314 -16.07 15.15 -7.23
C LEU A 314 -17.39 15.85 -7.58
N GLU A 315 -17.60 17.01 -6.94
CA GLU A 315 -18.27 18.19 -7.49
C GLU A 315 -17.57 19.42 -6.89
#